data_AF-A0A257QGM9-F1
#
_entry.id   AF-A0A257QGM9-F1
#
_cell.length_a   1.000
_cell.length_b   1.000
_cell.length_c   1.000
_cell.angle_alpha   90.00
_cell.angle_beta   90.00
_cell.angle_gamma   90.00
#
_symmetry.space_group_name_H-M   'P 1'
#
loop_
_entity.id
_entity.type
_entity.pdbx_description
1 polymer ?
#
loop_
_entity_poly.entity_id
_entity_poly.type
_entity_poly.pdbx_seq_one_letter_code
_entity_poly.pdbx_strand_id
1 'polypeptide(L)'
;QQALREAGLALDEIRPGALRDLRAALAYEPATQRAMTELQGRERAAQLVAGIKYEERVNREPELYAARLVKMCHRLEAKHERLSGWEQAEARGKVAAELKSIAGALKRDPQLESVMRVQAKTLGITPGSWLGRVLQAPTMERAIGQSIGRDHERGRGLDMSM
;
A
#
# COMPACT_ATOMS: atom_id res chain seq x y z
N GLN A 1 5.78 25.73 -7.15
CA GLN A 1 4.61 24.99 -6.62
C GLN A 1 3.35 25.23 -7.45
N GLN A 2 3.10 26.46 -7.92
CA GLN A 2 1.92 26.79 -8.77
C GLN A 2 1.90 26.07 -10.13
N ALA A 3 3.01 26.09 -10.87
CA ALA A 3 3.10 25.43 -12.18
C ALA A 3 2.81 23.92 -12.15
N LEU A 4 3.18 23.21 -11.07
CA LEU A 4 2.86 21.79 -10.91
C LEU A 4 1.37 21.54 -10.64
N ARG A 5 0.70 22.46 -9.94
CA ARG A 5 -0.75 22.39 -9.72
C ARG A 5 -1.50 22.66 -11.00
N GLU A 6 -1.11 23.67 -11.76
CA GLU A 6 -1.70 24.00 -13.07
C GLU A 6 -1.50 22.85 -14.07
N ALA A 7 -0.30 22.26 -14.14
CA ALA A 7 -0.05 21.08 -14.95
C ALA A 7 -0.92 19.89 -14.53
N GLY A 8 -1.15 19.70 -13.22
CA GLY A 8 -2.03 18.67 -12.71
C GLY A 8 -3.50 18.88 -13.07
N LEU A 9 -3.98 20.13 -12.99
CA LEU A 9 -5.34 20.49 -13.38
C LEU A 9 -5.56 20.29 -14.89
N ALA A 10 -4.64 20.79 -15.72
CA ALA A 10 -4.71 20.59 -17.17
C ALA A 10 -4.68 19.09 -17.55
N LEU A 11 -3.93 18.28 -16.80
CA LEU A 11 -3.91 16.84 -17.00
C LEU A 11 -5.26 16.18 -16.64
N ASP A 12 -5.87 16.61 -15.53
CA ASP A 12 -7.19 16.12 -15.10
C ASP A 12 -8.33 16.62 -16.02
N GLU A 13 -8.20 17.81 -16.63
CA GLU A 13 -9.13 18.32 -17.64
C GLU A 13 -9.13 17.44 -18.90
N ILE A 14 -7.95 17.00 -19.35
CA ILE A 14 -7.83 16.08 -20.49
C ILE A 14 -8.36 14.69 -20.13
N ARG A 15 -8.10 14.24 -18.90
CA ARG A 15 -8.55 12.94 -18.41
C ARG A 15 -8.80 13.00 -16.90
N PRO A 16 -10.06 12.85 -16.44
CA PRO A 16 -10.37 12.83 -15.02
C PRO A 16 -9.57 11.76 -14.25
N GLY A 17 -8.85 12.19 -13.21
CA GLY A 17 -8.09 11.30 -12.33
C GLY A 17 -6.67 11.00 -12.80
N ALA A 18 -6.23 11.55 -13.93
CA ALA A 18 -4.89 11.34 -14.45
C ALA A 18 -3.79 11.86 -13.53
N LEU A 19 -4.02 12.92 -12.75
CA LEU A 19 -3.07 13.39 -11.74
C LEU A 19 -2.90 12.37 -10.59
N ARG A 20 -4.01 11.76 -10.15
CA ARG A 20 -3.98 10.71 -9.13
C ARG A 20 -3.20 9.51 -9.63
N ASP A 21 -3.49 9.08 -10.85
CA ASP A 21 -2.84 7.94 -11.48
C ASP A 21 -1.35 8.24 -11.73
N LEU A 22 -0.97 9.45 -12.16
CA LEU A 22 0.44 9.86 -12.28
C LEU A 22 1.18 9.80 -10.92
N ARG A 23 0.55 10.26 -9.84
CA ARG A 23 1.12 10.18 -8.49
C ARG A 23 1.32 8.73 -8.06
N ALA A 24 0.37 7.85 -8.35
CA ALA A 24 0.48 6.43 -8.07
C ALA A 24 1.62 5.79 -8.89
N ALA A 25 1.71 6.10 -10.19
CA ALA A 25 2.79 5.63 -11.06
C ALA A 25 4.16 6.05 -10.51
N LEU A 26 4.31 7.30 -10.08
CA LEU A 26 5.55 7.79 -9.48
C LEU A 26 5.84 7.15 -8.11
N ALA A 27 4.83 6.70 -7.36
CA ALA A 27 5.04 6.06 -6.06
C ALA A 27 5.39 4.57 -6.19
N TYR A 28 4.81 3.86 -7.16
CA TYR A 28 4.83 2.40 -7.23
C TYR A 28 5.56 1.83 -8.44
N GLU A 29 5.74 2.60 -9.53
CA GLU A 29 6.35 2.12 -10.77
C GLU A 29 7.78 2.68 -10.95
N PRO A 30 8.82 1.84 -10.81
CA PRO A 30 10.22 2.28 -10.95
C PRO A 30 10.53 2.87 -12.33
N ALA A 31 9.88 2.35 -13.38
CA ALA A 31 10.06 2.87 -14.74
C ALA A 31 9.59 4.33 -14.86
N THR A 32 8.45 4.66 -14.25
CA THR A 32 7.92 6.03 -14.20
C THR A 32 8.84 6.95 -13.40
N GLN A 33 9.38 6.47 -12.28
CA GLN A 33 10.34 7.22 -11.47
C GLN A 33 11.61 7.55 -12.26
N ARG A 34 12.22 6.54 -12.90
CA ARG A 34 13.40 6.71 -13.76
C ARG A 34 13.12 7.64 -14.92
N ALA A 35 11.97 7.51 -15.57
CA ALA A 35 11.58 8.42 -16.65
C ALA A 35 11.55 9.89 -16.19
N MET A 36 11.09 10.15 -14.97
CA MET A 36 11.05 11.50 -14.41
C MET A 36 12.44 12.10 -14.19
N THR A 37 13.42 11.28 -13.81
CA THR A 37 14.79 11.72 -13.47
C THR A 37 15.77 11.67 -14.64
N GLU A 38 15.65 10.65 -15.50
CA GLU A 38 16.65 10.29 -16.51
C GLU A 38 16.27 10.73 -17.93
N LEU A 39 14.99 10.76 -18.27
CA LEU A 39 14.53 11.14 -19.61
C LEU A 39 14.17 12.63 -19.67
N GLN A 40 14.09 13.21 -20.86
CA GLN A 40 13.71 14.61 -21.06
C GLN A 40 12.69 14.77 -22.19
N GLY A 41 12.05 15.95 -22.23
CA GLY A 41 11.15 16.34 -23.31
C GLY A 41 10.06 15.31 -23.61
N ARG A 42 9.95 14.94 -24.89
CA ARG A 42 8.89 14.05 -25.39
C ARG A 42 9.01 12.61 -24.89
N GLU A 43 10.23 12.12 -24.67
CA GLU A 43 10.46 10.75 -24.18
C GLU A 43 9.98 10.59 -22.74
N ARG A 44 10.29 11.58 -21.88
CA ARG A 44 9.73 11.65 -20.52
C ARG A 44 8.21 11.67 -20.56
N ALA A 45 7.62 12.56 -21.36
CA ALA A 45 6.17 12.67 -21.46
C ALA A 45 5.51 11.36 -21.89
N ALA A 46 6.07 10.66 -22.89
CA ALA A 46 5.56 9.38 -23.36
C ALA A 46 5.57 8.30 -22.25
N GLN A 47 6.67 8.20 -21.49
CA GLN A 47 6.77 7.25 -20.38
C GLN A 47 5.83 7.58 -19.22
N LEU A 48 5.67 8.87 -18.87
CA LEU A 48 4.71 9.27 -17.84
C LEU A 48 3.27 8.96 -18.25
N VAL A 49 2.91 9.18 -19.52
CA VAL A 49 1.59 8.80 -20.06
C VAL A 49 1.39 7.28 -20.04
N ALA A 50 2.43 6.49 -20.35
CA ALA A 50 2.36 5.04 -20.22
C ALA A 50 2.13 4.61 -18.77
N GLY A 51 2.81 5.25 -17.81
CA GLY A 51 2.60 5.05 -16.38
C GLY A 51 1.16 5.36 -15.96
N ILE A 52 0.60 6.50 -16.37
CA ILE A 52 -0.80 6.86 -16.08
C ILE A 52 -1.77 5.81 -16.62
N LYS A 53 -1.57 5.32 -17.85
CA LYS A 53 -2.43 4.29 -18.45
C LYS A 53 -2.31 2.95 -17.73
N TYR A 54 -1.12 2.60 -17.28
CA TYR A 54 -0.91 1.39 -16.48
C TYR A 54 -1.64 1.49 -15.13
N GLU A 55 -1.56 2.63 -14.46
CA GLU A 55 -2.26 2.89 -13.20
C GLU A 55 -3.77 2.86 -13.32
N GLU A 56 -4.31 3.39 -14.42
CA GLU A 56 -5.72 3.27 -14.75
C GLU A 56 -6.15 1.80 -14.83
N ARG A 57 -5.33 0.94 -15.45
CA ARG A 57 -5.58 -0.50 -15.52
C ARG A 57 -5.49 -1.16 -14.14
N VAL A 58 -4.48 -0.82 -13.35
CA VAL A 58 -4.37 -1.31 -11.97
C VAL A 58 -5.61 -0.96 -11.15
N ASN A 59 -6.17 0.24 -11.31
CA ASN A 59 -7.38 0.67 -10.62
C ASN A 59 -8.66 -0.02 -11.12
N ARG A 60 -8.70 -0.45 -12.39
CA ARG A 60 -9.85 -1.14 -12.98
C ARG A 60 -9.82 -2.65 -12.81
N GLU A 61 -8.62 -3.24 -12.85
CA GLU A 61 -8.39 -4.68 -12.80
C GLU A 61 -8.09 -5.10 -11.35
N PRO A 62 -9.03 -5.77 -10.64
CA PRO A 62 -8.86 -6.09 -9.22
C PRO A 62 -7.65 -6.99 -8.95
N GLU A 63 -7.24 -7.81 -9.92
CA GLU A 63 -6.08 -8.71 -9.82
C GLU A 63 -4.76 -7.93 -9.75
N LEU A 64 -4.61 -6.90 -10.60
CA LEU A 64 -3.44 -6.02 -10.60
C LEU A 64 -3.38 -5.21 -9.30
N TYR A 65 -4.53 -4.72 -8.84
CA TYR A 65 -4.63 -4.01 -7.57
C TYR A 65 -4.26 -4.91 -6.39
N ALA A 66 -4.79 -6.13 -6.36
CA ALA A 66 -4.47 -7.14 -5.35
C ALA A 66 -2.97 -7.43 -5.28
N ALA A 67 -2.33 -7.70 -6.42
CA ALA A 67 -0.90 -7.95 -6.49
C ALA A 67 -0.05 -6.78 -5.96
N ARG A 68 -0.47 -5.55 -6.25
CA ARG A 68 0.19 -4.36 -5.70
C ARG A 68 -0.02 -4.24 -4.19
N LEU A 69 -1.25 -4.43 -3.72
CA LEU A 69 -1.59 -4.34 -2.30
C LEU A 69 -0.75 -5.31 -1.47
N VAL A 70 -0.57 -6.54 -1.97
CA VAL A 70 0.28 -7.55 -1.33
C VAL A 70 1.73 -7.08 -1.22
N LYS A 71 2.32 -6.57 -2.32
CA LYS A 71 3.70 -6.04 -2.31
C LYS A 71 3.86 -4.90 -1.30
N MET A 72 2.88 -4.00 -1.24
CA MET A 72 2.89 -2.88 -0.29
C MET A 72 2.80 -3.38 1.15
N CYS A 73 1.90 -4.32 1.44
CA CYS A 73 1.75 -4.91 2.78
C CYS A 73 3.04 -5.62 3.23
N HIS A 74 3.65 -6.43 2.36
CA HIS A 74 4.93 -7.08 2.67
C HIS A 74 6.04 -6.06 2.96
N ARG A 75 6.09 -4.93 2.23
CA ARG A 75 7.04 -3.84 2.51
C ARG A 75 6.78 -3.18 3.86
N LEU A 76 5.51 -2.94 4.22
CA LEU A 76 5.12 -2.35 5.50
C LEU A 76 5.40 -3.30 6.66
N GLU A 77 5.11 -4.59 6.52
CA GLU A 77 5.48 -5.62 7.50
C GLU A 77 6.99 -5.65 7.72
N ALA A 78 7.79 -5.70 6.65
CA ALA A 78 9.25 -5.69 6.75
C ALA A 78 9.78 -4.40 7.41
N LYS A 79 9.14 -3.25 7.15
CA LYS A 79 9.46 -1.99 7.82
C LYS A 79 9.09 -2.04 9.30
N HIS A 80 7.93 -2.60 9.64
CA HIS A 80 7.48 -2.76 11.01
C HIS A 80 8.42 -3.65 11.83
N GLU A 81 8.85 -4.79 11.27
CA GLU A 81 9.82 -5.72 11.90
C GLU A 81 11.18 -5.07 12.15
N ARG A 82 11.62 -4.16 11.26
CA ARG A 82 12.88 -3.41 11.44
C ARG A 82 12.78 -2.30 12.49
N LEU A 83 11.57 -1.81 12.78
CA LEU A 83 11.34 -0.77 13.78
C LEU A 83 11.20 -1.41 15.16
N SER A 84 12.33 -1.67 15.80
CA SER A 84 12.42 -2.22 17.16
C SER A 84 12.83 -1.16 18.19
N GLY A 85 12.41 -1.33 19.43
CA GLY A 85 12.78 -0.46 20.55
C GLY A 85 11.76 0.64 20.85
N TRP A 86 11.84 1.18 22.07
CA TRP A 86 10.88 2.16 22.58
C TRP A 86 10.99 3.51 21.85
N GLU A 87 12.19 3.92 21.43
CA GLU A 87 12.42 5.15 20.67
C GLU A 87 11.72 5.15 19.30
N GLN A 88 11.55 3.97 18.71
CA GLN A 88 10.90 3.78 17.40
C GLN A 88 9.39 3.49 17.54
N ALA A 89 8.83 3.57 18.75
CA ALA A 89 7.43 3.23 19.00
C ALA A 89 6.47 4.10 18.17
N GLU A 90 6.77 5.38 17.98
CA GLU A 90 5.96 6.28 17.15
C GLU A 90 6.01 5.91 15.67
N ALA A 91 7.22 5.65 15.13
CA ALA A 91 7.41 5.22 13.75
C ALA A 91 6.72 3.88 13.47
N ARG A 92 6.81 2.95 14.43
CA ARG A 92 6.11 1.65 14.39
C ARG A 92 4.59 1.84 14.40
N GLY A 93 4.08 2.74 15.25
CA GLY A 93 2.67 3.11 15.32
C GLY A 93 2.13 3.67 13.99
N LYS A 94 2.92 4.48 13.28
CA LYS A 94 2.55 4.99 11.94
C LYS A 94 2.40 3.86 10.93
N VAL A 95 3.35 2.91 10.90
CA VAL A 95 3.28 1.74 10.00
C VAL A 95 2.07 0.85 10.34
N ALA A 96 1.81 0.62 11.62
CA ALA A 96 0.63 -0.13 12.07
C ALA A 96 -0.68 0.57 11.69
N ALA A 97 -0.74 1.90 11.76
CA ALA A 97 -1.89 2.69 11.34
C ALA A 97 -2.13 2.61 9.82
N GLU A 98 -1.07 2.63 9.01
CA GLU A 98 -1.17 2.42 7.56
C GLU A 98 -1.72 1.03 7.22
N LEU A 99 -1.18 -0.01 7.85
CA LEU A 99 -1.69 -1.38 7.72
C LEU A 99 -3.16 -1.48 8.13
N LYS A 100 -3.56 -0.88 9.25
CA LYS A 100 -4.95 -0.81 9.70
C LYS A 100 -5.87 -0.14 8.67
N SER A 101 -5.42 0.95 8.05
CA SER A 101 -6.17 1.63 6.99
C SER A 101 -6.37 0.72 5.78
N ILE A 102 -5.33 -0.02 5.38
CA ILE A 102 -5.40 -1.01 4.28
C ILE A 102 -6.38 -2.14 4.60
N ALA A 103 -6.31 -2.73 5.80
CA ALA A 103 -7.27 -3.74 6.23
C ALA A 103 -8.70 -3.19 6.18
N GLY A 104 -8.85 -1.91 6.53
CA GLY A 104 -10.13 -1.24 6.48
C GLY A 104 -10.69 -1.04 5.07
N ALA A 105 -9.84 -0.59 4.15
CA ALA A 105 -10.21 -0.45 2.75
C ALA A 105 -10.55 -1.81 2.11
N LEU A 106 -9.76 -2.85 2.42
CA LEU A 106 -9.96 -4.20 1.91
C LEU A 106 -11.31 -4.78 2.34
N LYS A 107 -11.71 -4.62 3.62
CA LYS A 107 -13.00 -5.12 4.12
C LYS A 107 -14.21 -4.33 3.61
N ARG A 108 -13.99 -3.12 3.07
CA ARG A 108 -15.02 -2.33 2.38
C ARG A 108 -15.19 -2.73 0.91
N ASP A 109 -14.27 -3.52 0.37
CA ASP A 109 -14.30 -4.00 -1.02
C ASP A 109 -14.38 -5.54 -1.05
N PRO A 110 -15.60 -6.12 -1.05
CA PRO A 110 -15.79 -7.56 -1.07
C PRO A 110 -15.24 -8.24 -2.34
N GLN A 111 -15.21 -7.52 -3.47
CA GLN A 111 -14.72 -8.05 -4.73
C GLN A 111 -13.21 -8.24 -4.65
N LEU A 112 -12.49 -7.23 -4.18
CA LEU A 112 -11.05 -7.30 -3.96
C LEU A 112 -10.69 -8.38 -2.93
N GLU A 113 -11.41 -8.45 -1.80
CA GLU A 113 -11.19 -9.48 -0.79
C GLU A 113 -11.35 -10.89 -1.39
N SER A 114 -12.38 -11.10 -2.21
CA SER A 114 -12.62 -12.38 -2.88
C SER A 114 -11.48 -12.77 -3.83
N VAL A 115 -11.06 -11.85 -4.70
CA VAL A 115 -9.94 -12.06 -5.64
C VAL A 115 -8.67 -12.41 -4.86
N MET A 116 -8.36 -11.65 -3.80
CA MET A 116 -7.20 -11.91 -2.96
C MET A 116 -7.26 -13.26 -2.24
N ARG A 117 -8.45 -13.70 -1.82
CA ARG A 117 -8.64 -15.01 -1.17
C ARG A 117 -8.46 -16.16 -2.15
N VAL A 118 -9.04 -16.05 -3.35
CA VAL A 118 -8.90 -17.06 -4.42
C VAL A 118 -7.45 -17.16 -4.87
N GLN A 119 -6.78 -16.02 -5.06
CA GLN A 119 -5.41 -15.95 -5.56
C GLN A 119 -4.36 -15.91 -4.46
N ALA A 120 -4.73 -16.13 -3.18
CA ALA A 120 -3.83 -15.96 -2.04
C ALA A 120 -2.50 -16.69 -2.22
N LYS A 121 -2.54 -17.95 -2.69
CA LYS A 121 -1.35 -18.75 -2.96
C LYS A 121 -0.48 -18.16 -4.07
N THR A 122 -1.09 -17.77 -5.20
CA THR A 122 -0.40 -17.20 -6.36
C THR A 122 0.22 -15.83 -6.05
N LEU A 123 -0.45 -15.05 -5.21
CA LEU A 123 0.03 -13.76 -4.74
C LEU A 123 1.08 -13.87 -3.63
N GLY A 124 1.38 -15.08 -3.14
CA GLY A 124 2.36 -15.31 -2.07
C GLY A 124 1.85 -14.92 -0.67
N ILE A 125 0.54 -14.84 -0.48
CA ILE A 125 -0.09 -14.57 0.82
C ILE A 125 -0.04 -15.86 1.65
N THR A 126 0.79 -15.87 2.69
CA THR A 126 0.88 -17.00 3.62
C THR A 126 -0.16 -16.86 4.74
N PRO A 127 -0.69 -17.97 5.30
CA PRO A 127 -1.62 -17.91 6.44
C PRO A 127 -1.06 -17.20 7.67
N GLY A 128 0.27 -17.19 7.83
CA GLY A 128 0.97 -16.53 8.93
C GLY A 128 1.28 -15.05 8.70
N SER A 129 1.17 -14.54 7.47
CA SER A 129 1.38 -13.11 7.21
C SER A 129 0.24 -12.28 7.80
N TRP A 130 0.50 -10.98 8.00
CA TRP A 130 -0.51 -10.01 8.37
C TRP A 130 -1.72 -10.07 7.42
N LEU A 131 -1.45 -10.11 6.12
CA LEU A 131 -2.50 -10.11 5.10
C LEU A 131 -3.31 -11.43 5.11
N GLY A 132 -2.66 -12.56 5.35
CA GLY A 132 -3.35 -13.84 5.53
C GLY A 132 -4.33 -13.82 6.70
N ARG A 133 -3.92 -13.23 7.84
CA ARG A 133 -4.80 -13.04 9.01
C ARG A 133 -5.95 -12.09 8.73
N VAL A 134 -5.70 -10.99 8.03
CA VAL A 134 -6.75 -10.02 7.63
C VAL A 134 -7.80 -10.68 6.71
N LEU A 135 -7.37 -11.50 5.76
CA LEU A 135 -8.29 -12.21 4.85
C LEU A 135 -9.11 -13.28 5.58
N GLN A 136 -8.57 -13.91 6.63
CA GLN A 136 -9.29 -14.89 7.46
C GLN A 136 -10.23 -14.24 8.48
N ALA A 137 -9.99 -12.99 8.86
CA ALA A 137 -10.81 -12.30 9.84
C ALA A 137 -12.25 -12.08 9.29
N PRO A 138 -13.29 -12.53 10.03
CA PRO A 138 -14.66 -12.45 9.53
C PRO A 138 -15.25 -11.04 9.56
N THR A 139 -14.69 -10.15 10.38
CA THR A 139 -15.18 -8.76 10.53
C THR A 139 -14.05 -7.75 10.41
N MET A 140 -14.43 -6.54 10.01
CA MET A 140 -13.59 -5.34 9.98
C MET A 140 -12.80 -5.15 11.29
N GLU A 141 -13.50 -5.20 12.42
CA GLU A 141 -12.92 -4.98 13.76
C GLU A 141 -11.92 -6.08 14.12
N ARG A 142 -12.19 -7.34 13.75
CA ARG A 142 -11.26 -8.44 13.96
C ARG A 142 -10.03 -8.34 13.06
N ALA A 143 -10.19 -7.94 11.80
CA ALA A 143 -9.06 -7.73 10.89
C ALA A 143 -8.11 -6.64 11.41
N ILE A 144 -8.69 -5.54 11.90
CA ILE A 144 -7.99 -4.41 12.49
C ILE A 144 -7.37 -4.74 13.87
N GLY A 145 -8.02 -5.58 14.68
CA GLY A 145 -7.53 -5.97 16.00
C GLY A 145 -6.40 -7.01 15.93
N GLN A 146 -6.56 -8.03 15.08
CA GLN A 146 -5.58 -9.12 14.95
C GLN A 146 -4.27 -8.68 14.26
N SER A 147 -4.32 -7.58 13.52
CA SER A 147 -3.17 -7.02 12.81
C SER A 147 -2.16 -6.30 13.71
N ILE A 148 -2.59 -5.82 14.88
CA ILE A 148 -1.79 -5.00 15.81
C ILE A 148 -1.36 -5.83 17.05
N GLY A 149 -1.99 -6.99 17.27
CA GLY A 149 -2.04 -7.69 18.56
C GLY A 149 -0.79 -8.40 19.08
N ARG A 150 0.44 -8.04 18.69
CA ARG A 150 1.66 -8.60 19.32
C ARG A 150 2.68 -7.56 19.80
N ASP A 151 2.30 -6.30 19.88
CA ASP A 151 3.22 -5.21 20.21
C ASP A 151 3.02 -4.59 21.60
N HIS A 152 1.90 -4.88 22.27
CA HIS A 152 1.61 -4.33 23.59
C HIS A 152 2.24 -5.13 24.76
N GLU A 153 2.76 -6.33 24.53
CA GLU A 153 3.18 -7.24 25.63
C GLU A 153 4.70 -7.43 25.78
N ARG A 154 5.55 -6.90 24.89
CA ARG A 154 7.03 -7.02 25.05
C ARG A 154 7.71 -5.87 25.78
N GLY A 155 6.93 -4.91 26.32
CA GLY A 155 7.46 -3.74 27.03
C GLY A 155 7.14 -3.67 28.53
N ARG A 156 6.39 -4.63 29.09
CA ARG A 156 6.02 -4.66 30.52
C ARG A 156 6.30 -6.02 31.15
N GLY A 157 7.56 -6.44 31.11
CA GLY A 157 8.00 -7.70 31.69
C GLY A 157 9.40 -7.60 32.30
N LEU A 158 9.73 -6.48 32.94
CA LEU A 158 10.93 -6.31 33.77
C LEU A 158 10.63 -5.34 34.91
N ASP A 159 9.66 -5.66 35.76
CA ASP A 159 9.65 -5.24 37.15
C ASP A 159 8.77 -6.22 37.90
N MET A 160 9.38 -7.02 38.77
CA MET A 160 8.82 -7.90 39.81
C MET A 160 9.77 -9.08 40.03
N SER A 161 10.86 -8.82 40.74
CA SER A 161 11.48 -9.81 41.61
C SER A 161 12.04 -9.06 42.81
N MET A 162 11.50 -9.40 43.98
CA MET A 162 12.01 -9.03 45.29
C MET A 162 13.43 -9.55 45.51
#